data_AF-A0A1Y3Y3M6-F1
#
_entry.id   AF-A0A1Y3Y3M6-F1
#
_cell.length_a   1.000
_cell.length_b   1.000
_cell.length_c   1.000
_cell.angle_alpha   90.00
_cell.angle_beta   90.00
_cell.angle_gamma   90.00
#
_symmetry.space_group_name_H-M   'P 1'
#
loop_
_entity.id
_entity.type
_entity.pdbx_description
1 polymer ?
#
loop_
_entity_poly.entity_id
_entity_poly.type
_entity_poly.pdbx_seq_one_letter_code
_entity_poly.pdbx_strand_id
1 'polypeptide(L)'
;MNVDLFERARNAYRAGDYASAAQLFEACKDASEVSGEADHLRGNALMKLGYPREAAQAYARALEDAAYGKRGALLTNEGKALAAVGDAEGAVRCFTQALDDGSYATPYKAYLGLGRAQLELGHIAEAGTAFRQAAIDGANPAPASALALLGGCFVKLGRAQDAIESYRTALDFATPRDDVHSINAGLGEALAAANRPTEALEAFRAATADGLYELTPSEAAARDRAQATLDAAPSAGAMTRTDAAAPASTDFNAPVDPLDPLGKSGAFMPDPSDTGFFTLTESEMIQQDRQEMKIRRKHRHVGLKIFIAILILLLLALGGGAFAYTRGFGIPSQQDAITGLFNAVTDGSDAEAYLAPGLSDAARTQIVSSIPEGAEPTITNMDQSMTESTALVAVKLSMGATAEYDVTFARGANHIGWTVASIDLHRDSAVSSNASGTDGSADDAATDAESADTAATTDEAATDGSATTSEADADASSAAAA
;
A
#
# COMPACT_ATOMS: atom_id res chain seq x y z
N MET A 1 -10.04 20.86 24.60
CA MET A 1 -8.88 20.58 23.75
C MET A 1 -8.54 21.84 22.97
N ASN A 2 -7.33 22.35 23.12
CA ASN A 2 -6.77 23.45 22.33
C ASN A 2 -6.23 22.89 21.00
N VAL A 3 -6.98 23.14 19.92
CA VAL A 3 -6.71 22.60 18.58
C VAL A 3 -5.37 23.08 18.02
N ASP A 4 -4.98 24.35 18.24
CA ASP A 4 -3.70 24.88 17.75
C ASP A 4 -2.51 24.16 18.40
N LEU A 5 -2.55 24.01 19.73
CA LEU A 5 -1.50 23.28 20.45
C LEU A 5 -1.44 21.81 20.02
N PHE A 6 -2.60 21.18 19.77
CA PHE A 6 -2.66 19.81 19.27
C PHE A 6 -2.01 19.68 17.88
N GLU A 7 -2.29 20.59 16.94
CA GLU A 7 -1.65 20.59 15.63
C GLU A 7 -0.13 20.80 15.72
N ARG A 8 0.30 21.74 16.56
CA ARG A 8 1.72 21.97 16.82
C ARG A 8 2.40 20.74 17.42
N ALA A 9 1.73 20.03 18.32
CA ALA A 9 2.22 18.77 18.89
C ALA A 9 2.39 17.70 17.80
N ARG A 10 1.41 17.55 16.90
CA ARG A 10 1.51 16.61 15.76
C ARG A 10 2.65 16.97 14.82
N ASN A 11 2.85 18.25 14.55
CA ASN A 11 3.95 18.70 13.70
C ASN A 11 5.32 18.47 14.34
N ALA A 12 5.48 18.77 15.63
CA ALA A 12 6.69 18.44 16.39
C ALA A 12 6.96 16.93 16.37
N TYR A 13 5.93 16.10 16.57
CA TYR A 13 6.05 14.65 16.52
C TYR A 13 6.52 14.14 15.14
N ARG A 14 5.95 14.66 14.05
CA ARG A 14 6.36 14.31 12.67
C ARG A 14 7.78 14.76 12.35
N ALA A 15 8.21 15.88 12.93
CA ALA A 15 9.58 16.40 12.80
C ALA A 15 10.61 15.63 13.64
N GLY A 16 10.18 14.70 14.51
CA GLY A 16 11.06 13.96 15.42
C GLY A 16 11.45 14.73 16.69
N ASP A 17 10.89 15.92 16.92
CA ASP A 17 11.03 16.66 18.18
C ASP A 17 10.06 16.08 19.22
N TYR A 18 10.41 14.91 19.73
CA TYR A 18 9.57 14.18 20.67
C TYR A 18 9.45 14.88 22.03
N ALA A 19 10.44 15.69 22.43
CA ALA A 19 10.40 16.45 23.68
C ALA A 19 9.32 17.53 23.62
N SER A 20 9.33 18.37 22.58
CA SER A 20 8.28 19.37 22.39
C SER A 20 6.92 18.71 22.15
N ALA A 21 6.87 17.63 21.36
CA ALA A 21 5.62 16.91 21.13
C ALA A 21 4.97 16.42 22.43
N ALA A 22 5.74 15.78 23.31
CA ALA A 22 5.22 15.26 24.59
C ALA A 22 4.68 16.37 25.50
N GLN A 23 5.36 17.52 25.55
CA GLN A 23 4.90 18.69 26.31
C GLN A 23 3.64 19.30 25.71
N LEU A 24 3.59 19.48 24.39
CA LEU A 24 2.46 20.08 23.70
C LEU A 24 1.21 19.19 23.72
N PHE A 25 1.36 17.86 23.64
CA PHE A 25 0.22 16.93 23.80
C PHE A 25 -0.34 16.91 25.22
N GLU A 26 0.46 17.19 26.25
CA GLU A 26 -0.05 17.39 27.61
C GLU A 26 -0.76 18.75 27.70
N ALA A 27 -0.14 19.81 27.18
CA ALA A 27 -0.65 21.18 27.29
C ALA A 27 -1.88 21.47 26.41
N CYS A 28 -2.16 20.66 25.38
CA CYS A 28 -3.30 20.89 24.51
C CYS A 28 -4.63 20.50 25.16
N LYS A 29 -4.64 19.84 26.32
CA LYS A 29 -5.86 19.45 27.02
C LYS A 29 -5.80 19.82 28.50
N ASP A 30 -6.96 20.05 29.10
CA ASP A 30 -7.03 20.20 30.55
C ASP A 30 -6.88 18.83 31.23
N ALA A 31 -6.42 18.81 32.50
CA ALA A 31 -6.18 17.57 33.22
C ALA A 31 -7.42 16.68 33.39
N SER A 32 -8.62 17.28 33.42
CA SER A 32 -9.91 16.56 33.49
C SER A 32 -10.45 16.13 32.13
N GLU A 33 -9.82 16.57 31.03
CA GLU A 33 -10.27 16.26 29.69
C GLU A 33 -9.62 14.95 29.18
N VAL A 34 -10.49 14.05 28.72
CA VAL A 34 -10.10 12.75 28.16
C VAL A 34 -9.89 12.92 26.66
N SER A 35 -8.72 12.50 26.16
CA SER A 35 -8.42 12.48 24.73
C SER A 35 -7.48 11.33 24.39
N GLY A 36 -8.05 10.28 23.81
CA GLY A 36 -7.31 9.06 23.44
C GLY A 36 -6.18 9.34 22.47
N GLU A 37 -6.40 10.18 21.45
CA GLU A 37 -5.38 10.49 20.44
C GLU A 37 -4.20 11.26 21.03
N ALA A 38 -4.46 12.32 21.82
CA ALA A 38 -3.39 13.14 22.41
C ALA A 38 -2.53 12.33 23.38
N ASP A 39 -3.16 11.59 24.30
CA ASP A 39 -2.45 10.76 25.27
C ASP A 39 -1.71 9.58 24.60
N HIS A 40 -2.27 8.98 23.54
CA HIS A 40 -1.60 7.95 22.74
C HIS A 40 -0.31 8.48 22.10
N LEU A 41 -0.39 9.62 21.41
CA LEU A 41 0.76 10.20 20.73
C LEU A 41 1.80 10.73 21.72
N ARG A 42 1.37 11.26 22.87
CA ARG A 42 2.26 11.60 23.98
C ARG A 42 3.00 10.37 24.49
N GLY A 43 2.31 9.25 24.73
CA GLY A 43 2.94 8.00 25.15
C GLY A 43 3.99 7.52 24.14
N ASN A 44 3.69 7.60 22.84
CA ASN A 44 4.65 7.25 21.79
C ASN A 44 5.89 8.16 21.80
N ALA A 45 5.71 9.47 22.01
CA ALA A 45 6.82 10.42 22.12
C ALA A 45 7.70 10.11 23.34
N LEU A 46 7.09 9.80 24.49
CA LEU A 46 7.80 9.44 25.71
C LEU A 46 8.58 8.13 25.58
N MET A 47 8.03 7.13 24.89
CA MET A 47 8.78 5.91 24.56
C MET A 47 10.02 6.20 23.71
N LYS A 48 9.93 7.15 22.76
CA LYS A 48 11.09 7.56 21.93
C LYS A 48 12.16 8.31 22.71
N LEU A 49 11.77 9.00 23.77
CA LEU A 49 12.68 9.72 24.66
C LEU A 49 13.30 8.84 25.75
N GLY A 50 12.84 7.58 25.90
CA GLY A 50 13.30 6.70 26.97
C GLY A 50 12.65 6.97 28.33
N TYR A 51 11.43 7.52 28.34
CA TYR A 51 10.60 7.72 29.54
C TYR A 51 9.44 6.72 29.60
N PRO A 52 9.71 5.41 29.81
CA PRO A 52 8.68 4.37 29.71
C PRO A 52 7.65 4.41 30.85
N ARG A 53 8.01 4.89 32.04
CA ARG A 53 7.06 5.01 33.16
C ARG A 53 5.95 6.01 32.85
N GLU A 54 6.33 7.18 32.35
CA GLU A 54 5.43 8.25 31.94
C GLU A 54 4.65 7.87 30.68
N ALA A 55 5.26 7.10 29.78
CA ALA A 55 4.58 6.57 28.61
C ALA A 55 3.45 5.60 28.99
N ALA A 56 3.69 4.68 29.94
CA ALA A 56 2.66 3.78 30.45
C ALA A 56 1.47 4.56 31.01
N GLN A 57 1.73 5.61 31.79
CA GLN A 57 0.68 6.49 32.32
C GLN A 57 -0.11 7.19 31.20
N ALA A 58 0.57 7.66 30.15
CA ALA A 58 -0.10 8.28 29.01
C ALA A 58 -0.99 7.27 28.27
N TYR A 59 -0.53 6.05 28.01
CA TYR A 59 -1.35 5.02 27.39
C TYR A 59 -2.55 4.62 28.26
N ALA A 60 -2.36 4.53 29.58
CA ALA A 60 -3.44 4.27 30.53
C ALA A 60 -4.54 5.36 30.47
N ARG A 61 -4.16 6.65 30.39
CA ARG A 61 -5.11 7.74 30.17
C ARG A 61 -5.78 7.67 28.80
N ALA A 62 -5.04 7.30 27.76
CA ALA A 62 -5.62 7.12 26.43
C ALA A 62 -6.69 6.00 26.40
N LEU A 63 -6.55 4.98 27.25
CA LEU A 63 -7.53 3.89 27.41
C LEU A 63 -8.82 4.31 28.11
N GLU A 64 -8.84 5.46 28.79
CA GLU A 64 -10.06 6.05 29.37
C GLU A 64 -11.01 6.58 28.27
N ASP A 65 -10.47 6.90 27.07
CA ASP A 65 -11.26 7.30 25.91
C ASP A 65 -11.76 6.09 25.11
N ALA A 66 -12.91 5.55 25.52
CA ALA A 66 -13.54 4.42 24.82
C ALA A 66 -13.89 4.74 23.35
N ALA A 67 -14.14 6.02 23.02
CA ALA A 67 -14.53 6.42 21.66
C ALA A 67 -13.34 6.40 20.68
N TYR A 68 -12.09 6.43 21.17
CA TYR A 68 -10.90 6.40 20.33
C TYR A 68 -10.72 5.07 19.56
N GLY A 69 -11.27 3.96 20.08
CA GLY A 69 -11.36 2.69 19.33
C GLY A 69 -10.01 2.04 18.99
N LYS A 70 -8.97 2.28 19.80
CA LYS A 70 -7.61 1.71 19.64
C LYS A 70 -7.16 0.85 20.82
N ARG A 71 -8.10 0.26 21.57
CA ARG A 71 -7.85 -0.43 22.85
C ARG A 71 -6.70 -1.45 22.76
N GLY A 72 -6.73 -2.40 21.82
CA GLY A 72 -5.68 -3.41 21.68
C GLY A 72 -4.30 -2.84 21.34
N ALA A 73 -4.24 -1.78 20.53
CA ALA A 73 -2.97 -1.10 20.22
C ALA A 73 -2.41 -0.33 21.43
N LEU A 74 -3.28 0.35 22.17
CA LEU A 74 -2.91 1.08 23.39
C LEU A 74 -2.41 0.13 24.48
N LEU A 75 -3.14 -0.95 24.76
CA LEU A 75 -2.72 -1.98 25.72
C LEU A 75 -1.39 -2.64 25.29
N THR A 76 -1.18 -2.88 24.00
CA THR A 76 0.11 -3.39 23.51
C THR A 76 1.25 -2.39 23.78
N ASN A 77 1.00 -1.09 23.60
CA ASN A 77 2.02 -0.07 23.83
C ASN A 77 2.28 0.17 25.33
N GLU A 78 1.23 0.15 26.16
CA GLU A 78 1.34 0.17 27.62
C GLU A 78 2.14 -1.04 28.12
N GLY A 79 1.82 -2.24 27.65
CA GLY A 79 2.56 -3.46 28.02
C GLY A 79 4.04 -3.39 27.66
N LYS A 80 4.39 -2.80 26.51
CA LYS A 80 5.80 -2.55 26.14
C LYS A 80 6.48 -1.55 27.07
N ALA A 81 5.77 -0.50 27.47
CA ALA A 81 6.27 0.49 28.41
C ALA A 81 6.48 -0.12 29.82
N LEU A 82 5.55 -0.95 30.27
CA LEU A 82 5.66 -1.70 31.53
C LEU A 82 6.83 -2.69 31.51
N ALA A 83 7.01 -3.44 30.43
CA ALA A 83 8.17 -4.32 30.26
C ALA A 83 9.49 -3.54 30.32
N ALA A 84 9.54 -2.35 29.70
CA ALA A 84 10.74 -1.51 29.72
C ALA A 84 11.10 -0.94 31.11
N VAL A 85 10.15 -0.88 32.06
CA VAL A 85 10.42 -0.52 33.46
C VAL A 85 10.65 -1.75 34.36
N GLY A 86 10.65 -2.97 33.79
CA GLY A 86 10.80 -4.22 34.52
C GLY A 86 9.53 -4.74 35.20
N ASP A 87 8.35 -4.20 34.86
CA ASP A 87 7.06 -4.72 35.33
C ASP A 87 6.53 -5.78 34.34
N ALA A 88 7.16 -6.96 34.37
CA ALA A 88 6.79 -8.07 33.50
C ALA A 88 5.36 -8.59 33.77
N GLU A 89 4.90 -8.59 35.02
CA GLU A 89 3.53 -9.00 35.36
C GLU A 89 2.49 -8.03 34.79
N GLY A 90 2.72 -6.72 34.92
CA GLY A 90 1.89 -5.69 34.30
C GLY A 90 1.89 -5.80 32.78
N ALA A 91 3.05 -6.04 32.17
CA ALA A 91 3.16 -6.27 30.74
C ALA A 91 2.33 -7.47 30.27
N VAL A 92 2.41 -8.62 30.96
CA VAL A 92 1.59 -9.80 30.67
C VAL A 92 0.11 -9.43 30.71
N ARG A 93 -0.37 -8.75 31.76
CA ARG A 93 -1.78 -8.35 31.87
C ARG A 93 -2.22 -7.49 30.68
N CYS A 94 -1.44 -6.48 30.32
CA CYS A 94 -1.75 -5.59 29.20
C CYS A 94 -1.77 -6.35 27.87
N PHE A 95 -0.78 -7.20 27.59
CA PHE A 95 -0.76 -7.98 26.34
C PHE A 95 -1.90 -8.98 26.26
N THR A 96 -2.25 -9.67 27.35
CA THR A 96 -3.41 -10.57 27.39
C THR A 96 -4.70 -9.79 27.10
N GLN A 97 -4.93 -8.65 27.76
CA GLN A 97 -6.11 -7.83 27.49
C GLN A 97 -6.13 -7.24 26.06
N ALA A 98 -4.96 -7.00 25.45
CA ALA A 98 -4.88 -6.55 24.06
C ALA A 98 -5.35 -7.65 23.08
N LEU A 99 -5.14 -8.92 23.43
CA LEU A 99 -5.56 -10.07 22.63
C LEU A 99 -7.06 -10.38 22.77
N ASP A 100 -7.71 -9.89 23.83
CA ASP A 100 -9.16 -9.95 23.99
C ASP A 100 -9.90 -8.94 23.07
N ASP A 101 -9.19 -7.96 22.50
CA ASP A 101 -9.75 -6.99 21.55
C ASP A 101 -9.80 -7.58 20.14
N GLY A 102 -10.97 -8.13 19.76
CA GLY A 102 -11.20 -8.69 18.42
C GLY A 102 -11.11 -7.68 17.27
N SER A 103 -11.05 -6.37 17.55
CA SER A 103 -10.82 -5.33 16.53
C SER A 103 -9.34 -5.02 16.30
N TYR A 104 -8.44 -5.62 17.09
CA TYR A 104 -7.02 -5.33 17.01
C TYR A 104 -6.39 -5.98 15.76
N ALA A 105 -6.00 -5.14 14.80
CA ALA A 105 -5.51 -5.59 13.49
C ALA A 105 -4.10 -6.21 13.48
N THR A 106 -3.32 -6.08 14.56
CA THR A 106 -1.94 -6.61 14.62
C THR A 106 -1.67 -7.37 15.92
N PRO A 107 -2.42 -8.44 16.24
CA PRO A 107 -2.30 -9.15 17.50
C PRO A 107 -0.95 -9.87 17.65
N TYR A 108 -0.26 -10.23 16.56
CA TYR A 108 1.13 -10.72 16.64
C TYR A 108 2.06 -9.82 17.46
N LYS A 109 1.85 -8.49 17.50
CA LYS A 109 2.66 -7.58 18.31
C LYS A 109 2.43 -7.78 19.82
N ALA A 110 1.19 -8.06 20.21
CA ALA A 110 0.86 -8.39 21.60
C ALA A 110 1.38 -9.78 21.96
N TYR A 111 1.25 -10.77 21.07
CA TYR A 111 1.83 -12.10 21.27
C TYR A 111 3.37 -12.06 21.42
N LEU A 112 4.09 -11.30 20.59
CA LEU A 112 5.54 -11.10 20.74
C LEU A 112 5.91 -10.46 22.09
N GLY A 113 5.13 -9.47 22.52
CA GLY A 113 5.31 -8.82 23.83
C GLY A 113 5.04 -9.78 24.98
N LEU A 114 3.93 -10.52 24.91
CA LEU A 114 3.51 -11.52 25.88
C LEU A 114 4.57 -12.59 26.04
N GLY A 115 5.10 -13.14 24.94
CA GLY A 115 6.14 -14.15 24.99
C GLY A 115 7.41 -13.66 25.68
N ARG A 116 7.84 -12.42 25.40
CA ARG A 116 9.01 -11.82 26.06
C ARG A 116 8.80 -11.60 27.55
N ALA A 117 7.64 -11.07 27.93
CA ALA A 117 7.30 -10.86 29.35
C ALA A 117 7.19 -12.20 30.11
N GLN A 118 6.63 -13.23 29.48
CA GLN A 118 6.57 -14.58 30.08
C GLN A 118 7.95 -15.22 30.24
N LEU A 119 8.88 -15.00 29.28
CA LEU A 119 10.28 -15.43 29.44
C LEU A 119 10.96 -14.76 30.64
N GLU A 120 10.72 -13.46 30.84
CA GLU A 120 11.27 -12.71 31.99
C GLU A 120 10.74 -13.23 33.32
N LEU A 121 9.48 -13.68 33.36
CA LEU A 121 8.88 -14.36 34.52
C LEU A 121 9.29 -15.83 34.67
N GLY A 122 10.02 -16.40 33.70
CA GLY A 122 10.42 -17.80 33.70
C GLY A 122 9.34 -18.80 33.23
N HIS A 123 8.22 -18.31 32.72
CA HIS A 123 7.13 -19.12 32.15
C HIS A 123 7.42 -19.50 30.68
N ILE A 124 8.42 -20.38 30.51
CA ILE A 124 9.01 -20.67 29.19
C ILE A 124 8.00 -21.32 28.23
N ALA A 125 7.11 -22.18 28.72
CA ALA A 125 6.14 -22.89 27.88
C ALA A 125 5.06 -21.94 27.33
N GLU A 126 4.52 -21.08 28.19
CA GLU A 126 3.56 -20.03 27.86
C GLU A 126 4.18 -19.02 26.88
N ALA A 127 5.46 -18.69 27.07
CA ALA A 127 6.19 -17.86 26.12
C ALA A 127 6.27 -18.50 24.74
N GLY A 128 6.60 -19.80 24.68
CA GLY A 128 6.58 -20.58 23.43
C GLY A 128 5.23 -20.54 22.75
N THR A 129 4.12 -20.71 23.49
CA THR A 129 2.77 -20.61 22.92
C THR A 129 2.53 -19.24 22.30
N ALA A 130 2.88 -18.16 23.00
CA ALA A 130 2.71 -16.81 22.48
C ALA A 130 3.56 -16.56 21.22
N PHE A 131 4.82 -16.97 21.19
CA PHE A 131 5.65 -16.84 19.99
C PHE A 131 5.15 -17.66 18.81
N ARG A 132 4.62 -18.87 19.06
CA ARG A 132 3.95 -19.66 18.01
C ARG A 132 2.77 -18.90 17.42
N GLN A 133 1.90 -18.34 18.25
CA GLN A 133 0.75 -17.56 17.78
C GLN A 133 1.19 -16.34 16.96
N ALA A 134 2.26 -15.64 17.37
CA ALA A 134 2.83 -14.56 16.57
C ALA A 134 3.40 -15.03 15.23
N ALA A 135 4.01 -16.21 15.17
CA ALA A 135 4.61 -16.76 13.95
C ALA A 135 3.58 -17.17 12.90
N ILE A 136 2.42 -17.69 13.32
CA ILE A 136 1.37 -18.16 12.42
C ILE A 136 0.35 -17.07 12.03
N ASP A 137 0.42 -15.89 12.65
CA ASP A 137 -0.44 -14.75 12.34
C ASP A 137 -0.13 -14.22 10.92
N GLY A 138 -1.10 -14.33 10.02
CA GLY A 138 -0.96 -13.87 8.63
C GLY A 138 -0.78 -12.36 8.45
N ALA A 139 -1.01 -11.55 9.50
CA ALA A 139 -0.71 -10.12 9.51
C ALA A 139 0.73 -9.80 9.96
N ASN A 140 1.48 -10.80 10.43
CA ASN A 140 2.87 -10.62 10.84
C ASN A 140 3.80 -10.50 9.61
N PRO A 141 4.45 -9.33 9.38
CA PRO A 141 5.36 -9.17 8.25
C PRO A 141 6.73 -9.81 8.48
N ALA A 142 7.06 -10.23 9.71
CA ALA A 142 8.36 -10.78 10.09
C ALA A 142 8.20 -12.01 11.01
N PRO A 143 7.67 -13.14 10.49
CA PRO A 143 7.48 -14.36 11.27
C PRO A 143 8.81 -15.01 11.71
N ALA A 144 9.91 -14.77 10.99
CA ALA A 144 11.24 -15.29 11.32
C ALA A 144 11.68 -14.96 12.75
N SER A 145 11.49 -13.72 13.19
CA SER A 145 11.83 -13.30 14.56
C SER A 145 11.01 -14.05 15.63
N ALA A 146 9.72 -14.29 15.38
CA ALA A 146 8.86 -15.05 16.29
C ALA A 146 9.28 -16.53 16.35
N LEU A 147 9.60 -17.14 15.21
CA LEU A 147 10.09 -18.52 15.11
C LEU A 147 11.44 -18.71 15.81
N ALA A 148 12.35 -17.74 15.70
CA ALA A 148 13.63 -17.78 16.41
C ALA A 148 13.45 -17.71 17.93
N LEU A 149 12.54 -16.87 18.42
CA LEU A 149 12.18 -16.79 19.84
C LEU A 149 11.51 -18.08 20.33
N LEU A 150 10.67 -18.71 19.50
CA LEU A 150 10.10 -20.03 19.77
C LEU A 150 11.20 -21.10 19.86
N GLY A 151 12.17 -21.10 18.95
CA GLY A 151 13.35 -21.98 19.00
C GLY A 151 14.12 -21.85 20.31
N GLY A 152 14.33 -20.61 20.77
CA GLY A 152 14.97 -20.33 22.07
C GLY A 152 14.19 -20.88 23.26
N CYS A 153 12.85 -20.85 23.20
CA CYS A 153 12.00 -21.49 24.21
C CYS A 153 12.20 -23.02 24.21
N PHE A 154 12.24 -23.65 23.04
CA PHE A 154 12.47 -25.09 22.93
C PHE A 154 13.86 -25.50 23.45
N VAL A 155 14.91 -24.72 23.20
CA VAL A 155 16.24 -24.95 23.80
C VAL A 155 16.15 -24.94 25.33
N LYS A 156 15.51 -23.90 25.92
CA LYS A 156 15.33 -23.79 27.38
C LYS A 156 14.50 -24.92 27.98
N LEU A 157 13.57 -25.50 27.20
CA LEU A 157 12.76 -26.66 27.60
C LEU A 157 13.47 -28.01 27.36
N GLY A 158 14.70 -28.01 26.83
CA GLY A 158 15.43 -29.24 26.50
C GLY A 158 14.89 -29.97 25.25
N ARG A 159 14.02 -29.33 24.47
CA ARG A 159 13.41 -29.86 23.24
C ARG A 159 14.26 -29.52 22.02
N ALA A 160 15.48 -30.05 21.99
CA ALA A 160 16.49 -29.65 21.01
C ALA A 160 16.08 -29.88 19.55
N GLN A 161 15.35 -30.95 19.23
CA GLN A 161 14.88 -31.21 17.86
C GLN A 161 13.84 -30.17 17.39
N ASP A 162 12.89 -29.82 18.24
CA ASP A 162 11.87 -28.81 17.92
C ASP A 162 12.48 -27.41 17.78
N ALA A 163 13.54 -27.13 18.57
CA ALA A 163 14.33 -25.92 18.42
C ALA A 163 15.00 -25.85 17.04
N ILE A 164 15.63 -26.93 16.60
CA ILE A 164 16.29 -27.02 15.28
C ILE A 164 15.28 -26.73 14.16
N GLU A 165 14.11 -27.37 14.19
CA GLU A 165 13.06 -27.14 13.19
C GLU A 165 12.55 -25.70 13.21
N SER A 166 12.36 -25.12 14.41
CA SER A 166 11.93 -23.73 14.56
C SER A 166 12.95 -22.74 13.99
N TYR A 167 14.24 -22.93 14.27
CA TYR A 167 15.30 -22.06 13.74
C TYR A 167 15.52 -22.22 12.24
N ARG A 168 15.44 -23.45 11.70
CA ARG A 168 15.48 -23.68 10.24
C ARG A 168 14.31 -23.00 9.54
N THR A 169 13.11 -23.15 10.08
CA THR A 169 11.93 -22.45 9.56
C THR A 169 12.11 -20.93 9.68
N ALA A 170 12.71 -20.42 10.77
CA ALA A 170 13.02 -19.00 10.90
C ALA A 170 13.95 -18.50 9.79
N LEU A 171 14.98 -19.29 9.43
CA LEU A 171 15.90 -18.98 8.31
C LEU A 171 15.17 -19.01 6.96
N ASP A 172 14.22 -19.92 6.75
CA ASP A 172 13.43 -19.99 5.50
C ASP A 172 12.54 -18.74 5.31
N PHE A 173 12.05 -18.15 6.40
CA PHE A 173 11.26 -16.92 6.39
C PHE A 173 12.09 -15.64 6.55
N ALA A 174 13.41 -15.74 6.73
CA ALA A 174 14.24 -14.59 7.03
C ALA A 174 14.29 -13.61 5.85
N THR A 175 14.15 -12.34 6.17
CA THR A 175 14.30 -11.22 5.24
C THR A 175 15.58 -10.45 5.55
N PRO A 176 16.04 -9.53 4.67
CA PRO A 176 17.21 -8.70 4.96
C PRO A 176 17.10 -7.80 6.21
N ARG A 177 15.92 -7.73 6.84
CA ARG A 177 15.68 -6.98 8.08
C ARG A 177 15.85 -7.83 9.34
N ASP A 178 15.91 -9.15 9.19
CA ASP A 178 16.05 -10.09 10.29
C ASP A 178 17.53 -10.33 10.60
N ASP A 179 17.82 -10.57 11.88
CA ASP A 179 19.16 -10.89 12.36
C ASP A 179 19.46 -12.37 12.12
N VAL A 180 19.88 -12.68 10.89
CA VAL A 180 20.21 -14.05 10.46
C VAL A 180 21.38 -14.62 11.27
N HIS A 181 22.29 -13.78 11.77
CA HIS A 181 23.43 -14.19 12.58
C HIS A 181 22.96 -14.75 13.92
N SER A 182 22.09 -14.04 14.63
CA SER A 182 21.49 -14.52 15.88
C SER A 182 20.66 -15.80 15.69
N ILE A 183 19.94 -15.92 14.58
CA ILE A 183 19.18 -17.14 14.26
C ILE A 183 20.13 -18.34 14.06
N ASN A 184 21.25 -18.16 13.35
CA ASN A 184 22.26 -19.21 13.19
C ASN A 184 22.97 -19.56 14.49
N ALA A 185 23.22 -18.59 15.37
CA ALA A 185 23.79 -18.85 16.69
C ALA A 185 22.85 -19.70 17.55
N GLY A 186 21.56 -19.37 17.58
CA GLY A 186 20.53 -20.17 18.24
C GLY A 186 20.37 -21.58 17.65
N LEU A 187 20.45 -21.71 16.32
CA LEU A 187 20.49 -23.02 15.64
C LEU A 187 21.72 -23.83 16.08
N GLY A 188 22.89 -23.19 16.21
CA GLY A 188 24.11 -23.81 16.74
C GLY A 188 23.94 -24.34 18.17
N GLU A 189 23.32 -23.56 19.06
CA GLU A 189 23.01 -24.02 20.43
C GLU A 189 22.07 -25.22 20.42
N ALA A 190 21.02 -25.18 19.60
CA ALA A 190 20.06 -26.28 19.47
C ALA A 190 20.71 -27.56 18.92
N LEU A 191 21.56 -27.45 17.91
CA LEU A 191 22.32 -28.57 17.33
C LEU A 191 23.34 -29.15 18.32
N ALA A 192 24.01 -28.29 19.09
CA ALA A 192 24.92 -28.73 20.16
C ALA A 192 24.15 -29.49 21.24
N ALA A 193 22.98 -29.00 21.67
CA ALA A 193 22.11 -29.67 22.62
C ALA A 193 21.56 -31.00 22.09
N ALA A 194 21.36 -31.12 20.77
CA ALA A 194 20.96 -32.35 20.09
C ALA A 194 22.13 -33.34 19.84
N ASN A 195 23.34 -33.04 20.34
CA ASN A 195 24.55 -33.83 20.11
C ASN A 195 24.90 -34.01 18.61
N ARG A 196 24.72 -32.95 17.82
CA ARG A 196 25.09 -32.86 16.39
C ARG A 196 26.24 -31.86 16.19
N PRO A 197 27.45 -32.17 16.71
CA PRO A 197 28.49 -31.16 16.87
C PRO A 197 29.07 -30.62 15.56
N THR A 198 29.11 -31.41 14.48
CA THR A 198 29.56 -30.93 13.16
C THR A 198 28.67 -29.80 12.64
N GLU A 199 27.35 -30.03 12.62
CA GLU A 199 26.37 -29.04 12.15
C GLU A 199 26.28 -27.84 13.10
N ALA A 200 26.43 -28.07 14.41
CA ALA A 200 26.47 -26.99 15.39
C ALA A 200 27.61 -26.00 15.10
N LEU A 201 28.83 -26.51 14.84
CA LEU A 201 29.97 -25.67 14.48
C LEU A 201 29.79 -24.95 13.14
N GLU A 202 29.15 -25.59 12.16
CA GLU A 202 28.81 -24.94 10.89
C GLU A 202 27.84 -23.77 11.11
N ALA A 203 26.79 -23.97 11.92
CA ALA A 203 25.85 -22.91 12.29
C ALA A 203 26.53 -21.76 13.05
N PHE A 204 27.41 -22.06 14.02
CA PHE A 204 28.19 -21.02 14.71
C PHE A 204 29.15 -20.28 13.78
N ARG A 205 29.78 -20.96 12.81
CA ARG A 205 30.61 -20.31 11.79
C ARG A 205 29.78 -19.40 10.89
N ALA A 206 28.59 -19.84 10.49
CA ALA A 206 27.65 -19.02 9.72
C ALA A 206 27.23 -17.77 10.51
N ALA A 207 26.98 -17.92 11.81
CA ALA A 207 26.65 -16.81 12.70
C ALA A 207 27.77 -15.76 12.77
N THR A 208 29.05 -16.17 12.75
CA THR A 208 30.19 -15.23 12.89
C THR A 208 30.93 -14.95 11.58
N ALA A 209 30.36 -15.29 10.42
CA ALA A 209 31.09 -15.38 9.15
C ALA A 209 31.69 -14.03 8.66
N ASP A 210 30.98 -12.94 8.90
CA ASP A 210 31.38 -11.58 8.51
C ASP A 210 31.95 -10.74 9.66
N GLY A 211 32.02 -11.32 10.87
CA GLY A 211 32.50 -10.65 12.07
C GLY A 211 31.56 -9.58 12.64
N LEU A 212 30.31 -9.49 12.17
CA LEU A 212 29.33 -8.53 12.70
C LEU A 212 28.65 -9.02 13.99
N TYR A 213 28.60 -10.33 14.19
CA TYR A 213 27.99 -10.96 15.36
C TYR A 213 29.05 -11.60 16.26
N GLU A 214 28.99 -11.28 17.55
CA GLU A 214 29.77 -11.91 18.59
C GLU A 214 28.88 -12.90 19.37
N LEU A 215 29.33 -14.15 19.47
CA LEU A 215 28.61 -15.17 20.23
C LEU A 215 28.47 -14.74 21.70
N THR A 216 27.28 -14.93 22.27
CA THR A 216 27.10 -14.74 23.71
C THR A 216 27.96 -15.75 24.49
N PRO A 217 28.27 -15.53 25.79
CA PRO A 217 29.03 -16.49 26.57
C PRO A 217 28.41 -17.90 26.62
N SER A 218 27.07 -17.99 26.58
CA SER A 218 26.34 -19.26 26.48
C SER A 218 26.61 -19.95 25.14
N GLU A 219 26.47 -19.20 24.05
CA GLU A 219 26.67 -19.69 22.68
C GLU A 219 28.12 -20.12 22.45
N ALA A 220 29.09 -19.34 22.92
CA ALA A 220 30.51 -19.68 22.88
C ALA A 220 30.80 -20.96 23.66
N ALA A 221 30.23 -21.13 24.86
CA ALA A 221 30.36 -22.35 25.63
C ALA A 221 29.68 -23.56 24.96
N ALA A 222 28.57 -23.36 24.25
CA ALA A 222 27.93 -24.41 23.44
C ALA A 222 28.79 -24.81 22.24
N ARG A 223 29.38 -23.85 21.54
CA ARG A 223 30.35 -24.06 20.46
C ARG A 223 31.58 -24.84 20.96
N ASP A 224 32.15 -24.44 22.09
CA ASP A 224 33.35 -25.07 22.63
C ASP A 224 33.07 -26.50 23.09
N ARG A 225 31.90 -26.77 23.66
CA ARG A 225 31.43 -28.14 23.94
C ARG A 225 31.30 -28.97 22.66
N ALA A 226 30.70 -28.42 21.61
CA ALA A 226 30.59 -29.11 20.32
C ALA A 226 31.96 -29.43 19.72
N GLN A 227 32.92 -28.50 19.78
CA GLN A 227 34.30 -28.71 19.35
C GLN A 227 34.98 -29.82 20.17
N ALA A 228 34.89 -29.77 21.50
CA ALA A 228 35.45 -30.79 22.37
C ALA A 228 34.86 -32.19 22.10
N THR A 229 33.56 -32.30 21.80
CA THR A 229 32.93 -33.56 21.41
C THR A 229 33.51 -34.14 20.12
N LEU A 230 33.85 -33.30 19.13
CA LEU A 230 34.50 -33.74 17.90
C LEU A 230 35.96 -34.13 18.12
N ASP A 231 36.69 -33.36 18.91
CA ASP A 231 38.10 -33.64 19.21
C ASP A 231 38.27 -34.90 20.07
N ALA A 232 37.30 -35.17 20.95
CA ALA A 232 37.24 -36.38 21.77
C ALA A 232 36.72 -37.60 21.00
N ALA A 233 36.09 -37.43 19.83
CA ALA A 233 35.74 -38.56 18.98
C ALA A 233 37.06 -39.17 18.49
N PRO A 234 37.41 -40.41 18.91
CA PRO A 234 38.63 -41.03 18.45
C PRO A 234 38.58 -41.10 16.92
N SER A 235 39.75 -41.05 16.28
CA SER A 235 39.96 -41.27 14.86
C SER A 235 39.47 -42.66 14.42
N ALA A 236 38.16 -42.89 14.47
CA ALA A 236 37.42 -44.04 13.99
C ALA A 236 37.24 -43.95 12.47
N GLY A 237 38.22 -43.36 11.77
CA GLY A 237 38.35 -43.35 10.32
C GLY A 237 38.85 -44.69 9.75
N ALA A 238 38.71 -45.78 10.51
CA ALA A 238 38.98 -47.13 10.05
C ALA A 238 38.06 -48.14 10.72
N MET A 239 36.74 -47.98 10.58
CA MET A 239 35.81 -49.10 10.37
C MET A 239 34.50 -48.57 9.80
N THR A 240 34.34 -48.84 8.50
CA THR A 240 33.09 -49.13 7.81
C THR A 240 31.80 -48.55 8.42
N ARG A 241 31.23 -47.59 7.69
CA ARG A 241 29.80 -47.35 7.61
C ARG A 241 29.10 -48.69 7.32
N THR A 242 28.64 -49.35 8.35
CA THR A 242 27.67 -50.43 8.28
C THR A 242 26.61 -50.12 9.31
N ASP A 243 25.40 -49.98 8.80
CA ASP A 243 24.14 -49.89 9.51
C ASP A 243 24.14 -50.75 10.78
N ALA A 244 24.03 -50.10 11.94
CA ALA A 244 23.87 -50.80 13.21
C ALA A 244 22.94 -49.98 14.13
N ALA A 245 21.67 -50.37 14.05
CA ALA A 245 20.62 -50.34 15.05
C ALA A 245 20.91 -49.57 16.38
N ALA A 246 20.13 -48.51 16.60
CA ALA A 246 19.80 -48.04 17.94
C ALA A 246 18.87 -49.08 18.64
N PRO A 247 18.99 -49.29 19.96
CA PRO A 247 18.14 -50.24 20.66
C PRO A 247 16.72 -49.68 20.81
N ALA A 248 15.74 -50.53 20.52
CA ALA A 248 14.33 -50.29 20.76
C ALA A 248 14.02 -50.28 22.27
N SER A 249 13.35 -49.22 22.73
CA SER A 249 12.29 -49.15 23.76
C SER A 249 12.29 -47.72 24.33
N THR A 250 11.26 -46.91 24.18
CA THR A 250 9.89 -47.11 24.65
C THR A 250 8.92 -46.16 23.93
N ASP A 251 7.74 -46.68 23.61
CA ASP A 251 6.47 -46.06 23.18
C ASP A 251 6.43 -44.55 22.88
N PHE A 252 6.31 -44.21 21.59
CA PHE A 252 5.58 -43.02 21.13
C PHE A 252 4.77 -43.36 19.89
N ASN A 253 3.55 -43.84 20.10
CA ASN A 253 2.51 -43.78 19.09
C ASN A 253 1.42 -42.83 19.60
N ALA A 254 1.70 -41.53 19.48
CA ALA A 254 0.75 -40.44 19.69
C ALA A 254 0.97 -39.40 18.59
N PRO A 255 -0.08 -38.92 17.90
CA PRO A 255 0.04 -37.87 16.92
C PRO A 255 0.24 -36.54 17.66
N VAL A 256 1.50 -36.17 17.90
CA VAL A 256 1.88 -34.90 18.53
C VAL A 256 2.14 -33.88 17.42
N ASP A 257 1.42 -32.75 17.47
CA ASP A 257 1.68 -31.58 16.62
C ASP A 257 3.13 -31.08 16.89
N PRO A 258 4.04 -31.11 15.89
CA PRO A 258 5.46 -30.76 16.05
C PRO A 258 5.69 -29.28 16.40
N LEU A 259 4.63 -28.48 16.47
CA LEU A 259 4.68 -27.06 16.83
C LEU A 259 3.95 -26.75 18.15
N ASP A 260 3.42 -27.74 18.89
CA ASP A 260 2.78 -27.50 20.19
C ASP A 260 3.80 -27.53 21.36
N PRO A 261 4.06 -26.40 22.04
CA PRO A 261 4.95 -26.34 23.20
C PRO A 261 4.40 -27.06 24.44
N LEU A 262 3.09 -27.32 24.51
CA LEU A 262 2.42 -27.88 25.70
C LEU A 262 2.08 -29.38 25.60
N GLY A 263 2.13 -29.97 24.40
CA GLY A 263 1.80 -31.39 24.19
C GLY A 263 0.38 -31.77 24.60
N LYS A 264 -0.57 -30.82 24.60
CA LYS A 264 -1.92 -30.97 25.15
C LYS A 264 -2.99 -30.77 24.08
N SER A 265 -3.03 -31.68 23.12
CA SER A 265 -4.25 -31.91 22.33
C SER A 265 -4.34 -33.39 21.95
N GLY A 266 -4.73 -34.21 22.93
CA GLY A 266 -5.22 -35.56 22.69
C GLY A 266 -6.69 -35.53 22.29
N ALA A 267 -7.00 -36.18 21.17
CA ALA A 267 -8.32 -36.58 20.67
C ALA A 267 -9.18 -35.53 19.94
N PHE A 268 -9.03 -35.49 18.60
CA PHE A 268 -10.18 -35.53 17.70
C PHE A 268 -9.76 -36.09 16.33
N MET A 269 -9.86 -37.42 16.14
CA MET A 269 -10.03 -38.01 14.81
C MET A 269 -11.26 -38.93 14.86
N PRO A 270 -12.23 -38.79 13.94
CA PRO A 270 -13.32 -39.74 13.80
C PRO A 270 -12.83 -41.09 13.28
N ASP A 271 -13.66 -42.12 13.49
CA ASP A 271 -13.39 -43.54 13.22
C ASP A 271 -12.86 -43.79 11.79
N PRO A 272 -11.86 -44.69 11.59
CA PRO A 272 -11.28 -45.03 10.28
C PRO A 272 -12.27 -45.55 9.22
N SER A 273 -13.50 -45.90 9.61
CA SER A 273 -14.58 -46.24 8.68
C SER A 273 -15.27 -45.04 8.03
N ASP A 274 -15.00 -43.82 8.51
CA ASP A 274 -15.60 -42.55 8.04
C ASP A 274 -14.63 -41.71 7.18
N THR A 275 -13.35 -42.07 7.13
CA THR A 275 -12.38 -41.49 6.20
C THR A 275 -12.19 -42.45 5.03
N GLY A 276 -12.97 -42.25 3.95
CA GLY A 276 -12.89 -43.02 2.70
C GLY A 276 -11.55 -42.87 1.97
N PHE A 277 -10.47 -43.36 2.56
CA PHE A 277 -9.09 -43.17 2.08
C PHE A 277 -8.62 -44.25 1.10
N PHE A 278 -9.37 -45.34 0.89
CA PHE A 278 -8.96 -46.42 -0.03
C PHE A 278 -9.99 -46.83 -1.10
N THR A 279 -11.07 -46.07 -1.31
CA THR A 279 -12.01 -46.34 -2.41
C THR A 279 -12.18 -45.19 -3.39
N LEU A 280 -11.48 -44.07 -3.21
CA LEU A 280 -11.52 -42.96 -4.16
C LEU A 280 -10.70 -43.33 -5.40
N THR A 281 -11.40 -43.51 -6.52
CA THR A 281 -10.75 -43.72 -7.81
C THR A 281 -9.99 -42.45 -8.23
N GLU A 282 -8.89 -42.59 -8.96
CA GLU A 282 -8.07 -41.46 -9.44
C GLU A 282 -8.91 -40.38 -10.17
N SER A 283 -10.00 -40.79 -10.82
CA SER A 283 -10.99 -39.92 -11.44
C SER A 283 -11.81 -39.06 -10.46
N GLU A 284 -12.12 -39.56 -9.26
CA GLU A 284 -12.85 -38.83 -8.22
C GLU A 284 -11.92 -37.87 -7.47
N MET A 285 -10.66 -38.26 -7.26
CA MET A 285 -9.63 -37.41 -6.64
C MET A 285 -9.33 -36.17 -7.50
N ILE A 286 -9.27 -36.31 -8.82
CA ILE A 286 -9.09 -35.17 -9.75
C ILE A 286 -10.32 -34.22 -9.74
N GLN A 287 -11.53 -34.76 -9.53
CA GLN A 287 -12.73 -33.94 -9.42
C GLN A 287 -12.81 -33.21 -8.08
N GLN A 288 -12.40 -33.86 -6.99
CA GLN A 288 -12.37 -33.30 -5.64
C GLN A 288 -11.28 -32.23 -5.50
N ASP A 289 -10.10 -32.44 -6.07
CA ASP A 289 -9.01 -31.47 -6.07
C ASP A 289 -9.35 -30.23 -6.93
N ARG A 290 -10.12 -30.42 -8.01
CA ARG A 290 -10.73 -29.29 -8.76
C ARG A 290 -11.77 -28.52 -7.95
N GLN A 291 -12.53 -29.17 -7.07
CA GLN A 291 -13.50 -28.51 -6.21
C GLN A 291 -12.80 -27.80 -5.03
N GLU A 292 -11.80 -28.40 -4.40
CA GLU A 292 -10.99 -27.77 -3.35
C GLU A 292 -10.17 -26.58 -3.87
N MET A 293 -9.60 -26.68 -5.07
CA MET A 293 -8.94 -25.55 -5.74
C MET A 293 -9.90 -24.37 -5.96
N LYS A 294 -11.18 -24.64 -6.24
CA LYS A 294 -12.22 -23.58 -6.34
C LYS A 294 -12.51 -22.95 -4.97
N ILE A 295 -12.48 -23.73 -3.89
CA ILE A 295 -12.71 -23.25 -2.52
C ILE A 295 -11.50 -22.43 -2.01
N ARG A 296 -10.26 -22.90 -2.22
CA ARG A 296 -9.02 -22.17 -1.84
C ARG A 296 -8.88 -20.84 -2.57
N ARG A 297 -9.30 -20.76 -3.85
CA ARG A 297 -9.34 -19.48 -4.60
C ARG A 297 -10.38 -18.50 -4.04
N LYS A 298 -11.45 -18.99 -3.41
CA LYS A 298 -12.52 -18.18 -2.81
C LYS A 298 -12.09 -17.52 -1.48
N HIS A 299 -11.24 -18.19 -0.68
CA HIS A 299 -10.77 -17.67 0.61
C HIS A 299 -9.60 -16.69 0.54
N ARG A 300 -8.86 -16.66 -0.59
CA ARG A 300 -7.68 -15.77 -0.72
C ARG A 300 -8.01 -14.39 -1.31
N HIS A 301 -9.30 -14.12 -1.58
CA HIS A 301 -9.84 -12.92 -2.23
C HIS A 301 -9.11 -12.47 -3.52
N VAL A 302 -8.31 -13.35 -4.14
CA VAL A 302 -7.52 -13.02 -5.34
C VAL A 302 -8.44 -12.67 -6.51
N GLY A 303 -9.57 -13.38 -6.66
CA GLY A 303 -10.58 -13.05 -7.68
C GLY A 303 -11.25 -11.69 -7.45
N LEU A 304 -11.53 -11.32 -6.19
CA LEU A 304 -12.10 -10.01 -5.85
C LEU A 304 -11.08 -8.88 -6.10
N LYS A 305 -9.79 -9.11 -5.79
CA LYS A 305 -8.71 -8.15 -6.08
C LYS A 305 -8.53 -7.92 -7.59
N ILE A 306 -8.55 -8.98 -8.38
CA ILE A 306 -8.49 -8.89 -9.85
C ILE A 306 -9.75 -8.19 -10.40
N PHE A 307 -10.92 -8.53 -9.88
CA PHE A 307 -12.18 -7.87 -10.28
C PHE A 307 -12.16 -6.38 -9.96
N ILE A 308 -11.71 -5.97 -8.78
CA ILE A 308 -11.57 -4.56 -8.40
C ILE A 308 -10.55 -3.86 -9.30
N ALA A 309 -9.41 -4.48 -9.61
CA ALA A 309 -8.43 -3.91 -10.53
C ALA A 309 -9.00 -3.70 -11.94
N ILE A 310 -9.74 -4.67 -12.47
CA ILE A 310 -10.43 -4.54 -13.77
C ILE A 310 -11.50 -3.45 -13.69
N LEU A 311 -12.28 -3.39 -12.61
CA LEU A 311 -13.30 -2.36 -12.41
C LEU A 311 -12.70 -0.95 -12.38
N ILE A 312 -11.57 -0.77 -11.70
CA ILE A 312 -10.84 0.51 -11.67
C ILE A 312 -10.32 0.86 -13.07
N LEU A 313 -9.74 -0.10 -13.80
CA LEU A 313 -9.29 0.13 -15.17
C LEU A 313 -10.45 0.49 -16.11
N LEU A 314 -11.61 -0.15 -15.97
CA LEU A 314 -12.81 0.20 -16.73
C LEU A 314 -13.34 1.58 -16.37
N LEU A 315 -13.32 1.98 -15.10
CA LEU A 315 -13.70 3.32 -14.67
C LEU A 315 -12.73 4.38 -15.18
N LEU A 316 -11.42 4.10 -15.18
CA LEU A 316 -10.41 4.98 -15.76
C LEU A 316 -10.55 5.08 -17.28
N ALA A 317 -10.83 3.98 -17.97
CA ALA A 317 -11.08 3.97 -19.40
C ALA A 317 -12.37 4.72 -19.76
N LEU A 318 -13.44 4.53 -18.97
CA LEU A 318 -14.71 5.25 -19.13
C LEU A 318 -14.54 6.75 -18.85
N GLY A 319 -13.84 7.10 -17.77
CA GLY A 319 -13.52 8.49 -17.41
C GLY A 319 -12.63 9.17 -18.45
N GLY A 320 -11.61 8.47 -18.95
CA GLY A 320 -10.75 8.94 -20.04
C GLY A 320 -11.50 9.10 -21.35
N GLY A 321 -12.39 8.16 -21.68
CA GLY A 321 -13.26 8.23 -22.85
C GLY A 321 -14.26 9.39 -22.76
N ALA A 322 -14.90 9.59 -21.60
CA ALA A 322 -15.80 10.72 -21.36
C ALA A 322 -15.04 12.06 -21.44
N PHE A 323 -13.83 12.14 -20.87
CA PHE A 323 -12.99 13.33 -20.96
C PHE A 323 -12.60 13.64 -22.42
N ALA A 324 -12.13 12.63 -23.17
CA ALA A 324 -11.81 12.78 -24.59
C ALA A 324 -13.03 13.22 -25.41
N TYR A 325 -14.22 12.66 -25.11
CA TYR A 325 -15.47 13.04 -25.74
C TYR A 325 -15.82 14.52 -25.52
N THR A 326 -15.67 15.02 -24.28
CA THR A 326 -15.89 16.45 -23.97
C THR A 326 -14.89 17.39 -24.66
N ARG A 327 -13.71 16.87 -25.01
CA ARG A 327 -12.67 17.58 -25.78
C ARG A 327 -12.85 17.49 -27.29
N GLY A 328 -13.94 16.86 -27.77
CA GLY A 328 -14.24 16.80 -29.19
C GLY A 328 -13.56 15.66 -29.95
N PHE A 329 -12.99 14.66 -29.27
CA PHE A 329 -12.48 13.45 -29.93
C PHE A 329 -13.64 12.54 -30.37
N GLY A 330 -13.48 11.90 -31.53
CA GLY A 330 -14.48 11.04 -32.14
C GLY A 330 -13.88 10.14 -33.22
N ILE A 331 -14.54 9.03 -33.52
CA ILE A 331 -14.17 8.10 -34.59
C ILE A 331 -15.41 7.88 -35.48
N PRO A 332 -15.38 8.24 -36.78
CA PRO A 332 -14.29 8.94 -37.49
C PRO A 332 -13.99 10.33 -36.93
N SER A 333 -12.74 10.78 -37.08
CA SER A 333 -12.31 12.14 -36.70
C SER A 333 -12.82 13.20 -37.69
N GLN A 334 -12.70 14.48 -37.35
CA GLN A 334 -13.05 15.59 -38.23
C GLN A 334 -12.26 15.54 -39.55
N GLN A 335 -10.97 15.17 -39.49
CA GLN A 335 -10.14 14.99 -40.68
C GLN A 335 -10.61 13.79 -41.53
N ASP A 336 -10.93 12.66 -40.89
CA ASP A 336 -11.43 11.48 -41.60
C ASP A 336 -12.79 11.76 -42.26
N ALA A 337 -13.65 12.54 -41.61
CA ALA A 337 -14.97 12.90 -42.11
C ALA A 337 -14.88 13.77 -43.37
N ILE A 338 -14.03 14.79 -43.38
CA ILE A 338 -13.87 15.65 -44.56
C ILE A 338 -13.09 14.97 -45.68
N THR A 339 -12.03 14.22 -45.37
CA THR A 339 -11.31 13.43 -46.38
C THR A 339 -12.23 12.36 -46.99
N GLY A 340 -13.03 11.69 -46.18
CA GLY A 340 -14.03 10.73 -46.64
C GLY A 340 -15.08 11.36 -47.55
N LEU A 341 -15.57 12.56 -47.21
CA LEU A 341 -16.50 13.31 -48.05
C LEU A 341 -15.88 13.69 -49.40
N PHE A 342 -14.65 14.20 -49.41
CA PHE A 342 -13.95 14.60 -50.64
C PHE A 342 -13.67 13.41 -51.56
N ASN A 343 -13.26 12.27 -50.98
CA ASN A 343 -13.09 11.04 -51.73
C ASN A 343 -14.43 10.53 -52.28
N ALA A 344 -15.50 10.60 -51.48
CA ALA A 344 -16.81 10.16 -51.93
C ALA A 344 -17.33 10.96 -53.13
N VAL A 345 -17.16 12.28 -53.10
CA VAL A 345 -17.50 13.17 -54.22
C VAL A 345 -16.63 12.89 -55.44
N THR A 346 -15.33 12.69 -55.25
CA THR A 346 -14.38 12.44 -56.35
C THR A 346 -14.63 11.08 -57.04
N ASP A 347 -14.92 10.04 -56.26
CA ASP A 347 -15.13 8.68 -56.76
C ASP A 347 -16.58 8.41 -57.18
N GLY A 348 -17.49 9.38 -57.00
CA GLY A 348 -18.92 9.23 -57.26
C GLY A 348 -19.63 8.22 -56.36
N SER A 349 -19.08 7.99 -55.16
CA SER A 349 -19.63 7.08 -54.16
C SER A 349 -20.54 7.81 -53.17
N ASP A 350 -21.19 7.06 -52.27
CA ASP A 350 -22.22 7.61 -51.38
C ASP A 350 -21.63 8.59 -50.35
N ALA A 351 -21.87 9.89 -50.56
CA ALA A 351 -21.44 10.99 -49.70
C ALA A 351 -22.32 11.15 -48.45
N GLU A 352 -23.50 10.53 -48.39
CA GLU A 352 -24.46 10.72 -47.29
C GLU A 352 -23.89 10.26 -45.94
N ALA A 353 -23.00 9.27 -45.93
CA ALA A 353 -22.35 8.75 -44.73
C ALA A 353 -21.47 9.76 -44.00
N TYR A 354 -21.01 10.82 -44.70
CA TYR A 354 -20.12 11.85 -44.16
C TYR A 354 -20.83 13.18 -43.88
N LEU A 355 -22.14 13.27 -44.14
CA LEU A 355 -22.96 14.47 -43.94
C LEU A 355 -23.76 14.40 -42.64
N ALA A 356 -24.02 15.55 -42.01
CA ALA A 356 -24.76 15.62 -40.77
C ALA A 356 -26.24 15.16 -40.94
N PRO A 357 -26.79 14.38 -39.99
CA PRO A 357 -28.10 13.73 -40.14
C PRO A 357 -29.29 14.71 -40.19
N GLY A 358 -29.12 15.96 -39.75
CA GLY A 358 -30.16 17.00 -39.72
C GLY A 358 -30.21 17.93 -40.95
N LEU A 359 -29.41 17.68 -41.98
CA LEU A 359 -29.36 18.54 -43.16
C LEU A 359 -30.54 18.31 -44.10
N SER A 360 -31.13 19.41 -44.60
CA SER A 360 -32.12 19.38 -45.68
C SER A 360 -31.49 18.92 -47.00
N ASP A 361 -32.29 18.36 -47.91
CA ASP A 361 -31.81 17.89 -49.22
C ASP A 361 -31.09 18.99 -50.01
N ALA A 362 -31.58 20.23 -49.89
CA ALA A 362 -30.97 21.41 -50.47
C ALA A 362 -29.57 21.69 -49.90
N ALA A 363 -29.41 21.63 -48.57
CA ALA A 363 -28.12 21.84 -47.91
C ALA A 363 -27.11 20.72 -48.26
N ARG A 364 -27.57 19.46 -48.34
CA ARG A 364 -26.74 18.33 -48.76
C ARG A 364 -26.20 18.51 -50.17
N THR A 365 -27.07 18.90 -51.10
CA THR A 365 -26.69 19.15 -52.50
C THR A 365 -25.74 20.34 -52.61
N GLN A 366 -25.97 21.40 -51.85
CA GLN A 366 -25.08 22.56 -51.79
C GLN A 366 -23.67 22.17 -51.33
N ILE A 367 -23.54 21.43 -50.23
CA ILE A 367 -22.26 20.95 -49.70
C ILE A 367 -21.52 20.11 -50.75
N VAL A 368 -22.18 19.10 -51.32
CA VAL A 368 -21.57 18.22 -52.34
C VAL A 368 -21.14 19.00 -53.58
N SER A 369 -21.94 19.97 -54.05
CA SER A 369 -21.65 20.76 -55.25
C SER A 369 -20.50 21.76 -55.08
N SER A 370 -20.14 22.09 -53.84
CA SER A 370 -19.09 23.07 -53.51
C SER A 370 -17.68 22.46 -53.40
N ILE A 371 -17.60 21.12 -53.43
CA ILE A 371 -16.35 20.38 -53.25
C ILE A 371 -15.67 20.19 -54.62
N PRO A 372 -14.39 20.61 -54.77
CA PRO A 372 -13.64 20.40 -56.00
C PRO A 372 -13.23 18.92 -56.17
N GLU A 373 -13.34 18.40 -57.40
CA GLU A 373 -12.94 17.03 -57.72
C GLU A 373 -11.41 16.83 -57.63
N GLY A 374 -10.97 15.70 -57.06
CA GLY A 374 -9.56 15.32 -57.01
C GLY A 374 -8.69 16.20 -56.12
N ALA A 375 -9.28 16.79 -55.07
CA ALA A 375 -8.59 17.64 -54.12
C ALA A 375 -8.41 16.97 -52.75
N GLU A 376 -7.31 17.27 -52.06
CA GLU A 376 -7.03 16.74 -50.73
C GLU A 376 -7.25 17.82 -49.65
N PRO A 377 -8.21 17.64 -48.73
CA PRO A 377 -8.45 18.57 -47.64
C PRO A 377 -7.49 18.33 -46.47
N THR A 378 -6.90 19.38 -45.92
CA THR A 378 -6.09 19.34 -44.71
C THR A 378 -6.57 20.41 -43.73
N ILE A 379 -6.94 20.02 -42.51
CA ILE A 379 -7.31 20.96 -41.45
C ILE A 379 -6.06 21.75 -40.99
N THR A 380 -6.09 23.08 -41.11
CA THR A 380 -5.00 23.98 -40.72
C THR A 380 -5.21 24.57 -39.33
N ASN A 381 -6.46 24.86 -38.97
CA ASN A 381 -6.85 25.33 -37.65
C ASN A 381 -8.22 24.77 -37.28
N MET A 382 -8.47 24.52 -35.99
CA MET A 382 -9.73 23.94 -35.53
C MET A 382 -10.05 24.37 -34.10
N ASP A 383 -11.25 24.89 -33.90
CA ASP A 383 -11.86 25.05 -32.60
C ASP A 383 -12.74 23.83 -32.30
N GLN A 384 -12.35 23.07 -31.28
CA GLN A 384 -12.96 21.79 -30.94
C GLN A 384 -13.90 21.96 -29.75
N SER A 385 -15.15 21.53 -29.92
CA SER A 385 -16.10 21.40 -28.80
C SER A 385 -16.68 19.98 -28.73
N MET A 386 -17.45 19.73 -27.66
CA MET A 386 -18.10 18.44 -27.42
C MET A 386 -19.12 18.09 -28.52
N THR A 387 -19.83 19.08 -29.07
CA THR A 387 -21.01 18.89 -29.94
C THR A 387 -20.83 19.41 -31.36
N GLU A 388 -20.04 20.47 -31.52
CA GLU A 388 -19.83 21.17 -32.80
C GLU A 388 -18.37 21.65 -32.90
N SER A 389 -17.66 21.33 -33.97
CA SER A 389 -16.29 21.81 -34.18
C SER A 389 -16.22 22.64 -35.45
N THR A 390 -15.55 23.78 -35.43
CA THR A 390 -15.34 24.61 -36.61
C THR A 390 -13.87 24.56 -37.00
N ALA A 391 -13.57 24.31 -38.26
CA ALA A 391 -12.19 24.20 -38.73
C ALA A 391 -11.98 25.00 -40.02
N LEU A 392 -10.77 25.55 -40.14
CA LEU A 392 -10.25 26.07 -41.39
C LEU A 392 -9.55 24.93 -42.13
N VAL A 393 -9.98 24.67 -43.36
CA VAL A 393 -9.51 23.55 -44.17
C VAL A 393 -8.85 24.05 -45.44
N ALA A 394 -7.55 23.79 -45.57
CA ALA A 394 -6.81 24.05 -46.80
C ALA A 394 -7.00 22.88 -47.76
N VAL A 395 -7.50 23.18 -48.96
CA VAL A 395 -7.78 22.22 -50.01
C VAL A 395 -6.82 22.46 -51.17
N LYS A 396 -5.98 21.47 -51.47
CA LYS A 396 -5.04 21.55 -52.58
C LYS A 396 -5.70 21.08 -53.87
N LEU A 397 -5.87 22.00 -54.83
CA LEU A 397 -6.46 21.71 -56.14
C LEU A 397 -5.45 21.06 -57.08
N SER A 398 -5.95 20.30 -58.06
CA SER A 398 -5.15 19.59 -59.07
C SER A 398 -4.23 20.48 -59.92
N MET A 399 -4.52 21.79 -60.02
CA MET A 399 -3.68 22.79 -60.70
C MET A 399 -2.63 23.46 -59.78
N GLY A 400 -2.50 23.03 -58.52
CA GLY A 400 -1.50 23.53 -57.56
C GLY A 400 -1.90 24.77 -56.75
N ALA A 401 -3.09 25.32 -56.99
CA ALA A 401 -3.68 26.37 -56.15
C ALA A 401 -4.25 25.78 -54.85
N THR A 402 -4.15 26.51 -53.74
CA THR A 402 -4.76 26.13 -52.45
C THR A 402 -5.93 27.06 -52.18
N ALA A 403 -7.10 26.49 -51.91
CA ALA A 403 -8.28 27.22 -51.48
C ALA A 403 -8.58 26.88 -50.01
N GLU A 404 -9.07 27.85 -49.25
CA GLU A 404 -9.40 27.65 -47.83
C GLU A 404 -10.92 27.64 -47.66
N TYR A 405 -11.40 26.77 -46.77
CA TYR A 405 -12.81 26.58 -46.50
C TYR A 405 -13.07 26.62 -44.99
N ASP A 406 -14.12 27.32 -44.59
CA ASP A 406 -14.69 27.23 -43.25
C ASP A 406 -15.61 26.02 -43.21
N VAL A 407 -15.29 25.06 -42.36
CA VAL A 407 -16.02 23.80 -42.25
C VAL A 407 -16.56 23.64 -40.84
N THR A 408 -17.87 23.41 -40.75
CA THR A 408 -18.53 23.08 -39.49
C THR A 408 -18.77 21.58 -39.43
N PHE A 409 -18.35 20.96 -38.34
CA PHE A 409 -18.56 19.55 -38.04
C PHE A 409 -19.58 19.39 -36.92
N ALA A 410 -20.53 18.48 -37.12
CA ALA A 410 -21.48 18.07 -36.10
C ALA A 410 -21.27 16.59 -35.75
N ARG A 411 -21.78 16.16 -34.60
CA ARG A 411 -21.79 14.73 -34.26
C ARG A 411 -22.64 13.96 -35.26
N GLY A 412 -22.08 12.86 -35.77
CA GLY A 412 -22.78 11.94 -36.66
C GLY A 412 -23.92 11.21 -35.96
N ALA A 413 -24.67 10.40 -36.72
CA ALA A 413 -25.82 9.65 -36.20
C ALA A 413 -25.49 8.68 -35.06
N ASN A 414 -24.22 8.27 -34.93
CA ASN A 414 -23.74 7.43 -33.83
C ASN A 414 -23.33 8.21 -32.58
N HIS A 415 -23.45 9.55 -32.59
CA HIS A 415 -23.06 10.49 -31.54
C HIS A 415 -21.58 10.48 -31.13
N ILE A 416 -20.74 9.62 -31.73
CA ILE A 416 -19.33 9.42 -31.38
C ILE A 416 -18.43 10.01 -32.47
N GLY A 417 -18.74 9.77 -33.74
CA GLY A 417 -17.97 10.28 -34.88
C GLY A 417 -18.40 11.67 -35.30
N TRP A 418 -17.58 12.27 -36.16
CA TRP A 418 -17.86 13.57 -36.76
C TRP A 418 -18.36 13.43 -38.20
N THR A 419 -19.24 14.34 -38.59
CA THR A 419 -19.73 14.50 -39.96
C THR A 419 -19.77 15.99 -40.33
N VAL A 420 -19.77 16.29 -41.63
CA VAL A 420 -19.74 17.66 -42.14
C VAL A 420 -21.16 18.24 -42.11
N ALA A 421 -21.32 19.39 -41.47
CA ALA A 421 -22.57 20.14 -41.33
C ALA A 421 -22.64 21.34 -42.27
N SER A 422 -21.52 22.03 -42.52
CA SER A 422 -21.42 23.07 -43.54
C SER A 422 -20.00 23.14 -44.11
N ILE A 423 -19.89 23.63 -45.34
CA ILE A 423 -18.63 23.96 -45.99
C ILE A 423 -18.85 25.25 -46.79
N ASP A 424 -18.07 26.28 -46.47
CA ASP A 424 -18.16 27.58 -47.11
C ASP A 424 -16.75 28.04 -47.51
N LEU A 425 -16.62 28.67 -48.67
CA LEU A 425 -15.32 29.18 -49.12
C LEU A 425 -14.87 30.33 -48.21
N HIS A 426 -13.71 30.18 -47.56
CA HIS A 426 -13.15 31.19 -46.68
C HIS A 426 -12.81 32.44 -47.49
N ARG A 427 -13.31 33.61 -47.05
CA ARG A 427 -13.03 34.90 -47.69
C ARG A 427 -12.39 35.84 -46.68
N ASP A 428 -11.10 36.12 -46.87
CA ASP A 428 -10.39 37.15 -46.12
C ASP A 428 -11.07 38.50 -46.31
N SER A 429 -11.71 38.99 -45.24
CA SER A 429 -12.32 40.30 -45.22
C SER A 429 -11.27 41.36 -44.91
N ALA A 430 -10.56 41.83 -45.94
CA ALA A 430 -9.74 43.03 -45.87
C ALA A 430 -10.27 44.12 -46.79
N VAL A 431 -10.83 45.20 -46.21
CA VAL A 431 -10.52 46.64 -46.45
C VAL A 431 -11.70 47.57 -46.07
N SER A 432 -11.32 48.62 -45.34
CA SER A 432 -12.03 49.82 -44.89
C SER A 432 -12.96 50.55 -45.87
N SER A 433 -13.95 51.25 -45.30
CA SER A 433 -14.15 52.72 -45.36
C SER A 433 -15.57 53.21 -45.70
N ASN A 434 -16.13 53.93 -44.72
CA ASN A 434 -16.79 55.23 -44.80
C ASN A 434 -18.07 55.46 -45.62
N ALA A 435 -18.94 56.24 -44.97
CA ALA A 435 -19.96 57.15 -45.48
C ALA A 435 -21.42 56.67 -45.63
N SER A 436 -22.24 57.26 -44.75
CA SER A 436 -23.57 57.85 -44.96
C SER A 436 -24.66 56.98 -45.60
N GLY A 437 -25.85 56.81 -45.04
CA GLY A 437 -26.56 57.57 -44.02
C GLY A 437 -28.05 57.57 -44.38
N THR A 438 -28.92 57.54 -43.34
CA THR A 438 -30.37 57.89 -43.33
C THR A 438 -31.27 57.06 -44.25
N ASP A 439 -32.45 56.57 -43.90
CA ASP A 439 -33.55 56.98 -43.02
C ASP A 439 -34.53 55.76 -43.08
N GLY A 440 -35.40 55.38 -42.15
CA GLY A 440 -35.92 55.93 -40.92
C GLY A 440 -37.16 55.10 -40.52
N SER A 441 -37.52 55.16 -39.24
CA SER A 441 -38.85 54.89 -38.65
C SER A 441 -39.36 53.44 -38.62
N ALA A 442 -40.09 52.97 -37.60
CA ALA A 442 -40.45 53.45 -36.26
C ALA A 442 -41.21 52.29 -35.57
N ASP A 443 -41.23 52.32 -34.23
CA ASP A 443 -42.20 51.71 -33.31
C ASP A 443 -42.25 50.17 -33.23
N ASP A 444 -42.38 49.51 -32.07
CA ASP A 444 -43.00 49.93 -30.82
C ASP A 444 -42.59 49.02 -29.64
N ALA A 445 -42.53 49.61 -28.43
CA ALA A 445 -42.84 49.11 -27.07
C ALA A 445 -42.50 47.66 -26.60
N ALA A 446 -42.14 47.36 -25.35
CA ALA A 446 -41.81 48.09 -24.11
C ALA A 446 -41.53 47.05 -22.98
N THR A 447 -40.72 47.47 -21.99
CA THR A 447 -40.72 47.09 -20.54
C THR A 447 -40.37 45.63 -20.13
N ASP A 448 -39.58 45.32 -19.10
CA ASP A 448 -39.04 46.09 -17.96
C ASP A 448 -37.88 45.31 -17.29
N ALA A 449 -36.96 46.07 -16.66
CA ALA A 449 -36.26 45.87 -15.37
C ALA A 449 -35.71 44.46 -14.98
N GLU A 450 -34.52 44.28 -14.38
CA GLU A 450 -33.72 45.10 -13.47
C GLU A 450 -32.36 44.40 -13.22
N SER A 451 -31.29 45.20 -13.05
CA SER A 451 -30.19 45.06 -12.07
C SER A 451 -29.39 43.75 -11.99
N ALA A 452 -28.11 43.77 -12.37
CA ALA A 452 -26.95 44.03 -11.48
C ALA A 452 -26.37 42.71 -10.91
N ASP A 453 -25.08 42.50 -10.72
CA ASP A 453 -23.82 43.12 -11.12
C ASP A 453 -22.75 42.15 -10.61
N THR A 454 -21.66 41.96 -11.37
CA THR A 454 -20.27 41.65 -10.95
C THR A 454 -19.95 40.59 -9.86
N ALA A 455 -18.76 39.98 -9.78
CA ALA A 455 -17.60 39.77 -10.63
C ALA A 455 -16.60 38.99 -9.75
N ALA A 456 -15.71 38.21 -10.36
CA ALA A 456 -14.40 37.93 -9.78
C ALA A 456 -13.42 37.63 -10.92
N THR A 457 -12.69 38.65 -11.33
CA THR A 457 -11.48 38.56 -12.14
C THR A 457 -10.26 38.43 -11.23
N THR A 458 -9.41 37.50 -11.62
CA THR A 458 -7.96 37.43 -11.43
C THR A 458 -7.27 38.72 -11.93
N ASP A 459 -6.15 39.16 -11.37
CA ASP A 459 -4.83 38.67 -11.81
C ASP A 459 -3.61 39.32 -11.11
N GLU A 460 -2.54 38.51 -11.07
CA GLU A 460 -1.10 38.75 -11.25
C GLU A 460 -0.26 39.87 -10.56
N ALA A 461 0.80 39.35 -9.90
CA ALA A 461 2.24 39.61 -10.06
C ALA A 461 2.88 41.01 -9.86
N ALA A 462 3.91 41.08 -8.99
CA ALA A 462 5.34 41.09 -9.36
C ALA A 462 6.28 41.86 -8.39
N THR A 463 7.52 41.35 -8.31
CA THR A 463 8.82 42.00 -8.05
C THR A 463 9.25 42.51 -6.66
N ASP A 464 10.21 41.76 -6.11
CA ASP A 464 11.62 42.10 -5.78
C ASP A 464 11.98 43.40 -5.04
N GLY A 465 12.89 43.26 -4.05
CA GLY A 465 13.41 44.36 -3.25
C GLY A 465 14.32 43.91 -2.10
N SER A 466 15.59 43.66 -2.41
CA SER A 466 16.69 43.56 -1.44
C SER A 466 17.14 44.95 -0.97
N ALA A 467 17.31 45.14 0.34
CA ALA A 467 18.18 46.17 0.91
C ALA A 467 18.66 45.78 2.32
N THR A 468 19.97 45.67 2.43
CA THR A 468 20.82 45.58 3.64
C THR A 468 20.97 46.95 4.32
N THR A 469 21.14 46.97 5.65
CA THR A 469 22.04 47.85 6.46
C THR A 469 21.81 47.55 7.96
N SER A 470 22.81 46.95 8.63
CA SER A 470 23.83 47.55 9.53
C SER A 470 23.37 47.65 10.99
N GLU A 471 23.85 46.77 11.87
CA GLU A 471 25.01 46.98 12.78
C GLU A 471 24.71 47.93 13.95
N ALA A 472 24.79 47.41 15.18
CA ALA A 472 25.66 47.93 16.23
C ALA A 472 25.66 47.00 17.47
N ASP A 473 26.89 46.61 17.83
CA ASP A 473 27.36 45.97 19.06
C ASP A 473 26.91 46.63 20.37
N ALA A 474 26.86 45.83 21.44
CA ALA A 474 27.63 46.08 22.68
C ALA A 474 27.47 44.92 23.69
N ASP A 475 28.44 44.01 23.64
CA ASP A 475 29.42 43.71 24.70
C ASP A 475 29.02 43.36 26.17
N ALA A 476 29.76 42.35 26.64
CA ALA A 476 30.32 42.15 27.98
C ALA A 476 29.48 41.71 29.21
N SER A 477 29.77 40.46 29.62
CA SER A 477 30.39 40.10 30.92
C SER A 477 29.60 40.18 32.23
N SER A 478 29.47 39.03 32.90
CA SER A 478 29.95 38.72 34.27
C SER A 478 29.08 37.62 34.89
N ALA A 479 29.64 36.45 35.21
CA ALA A 479 30.27 36.08 36.49
C ALA A 479 29.29 35.47 37.52
N ALA A 480 29.48 34.17 37.73
CA ALA A 480 29.58 33.43 39.00
C ALA A 480 28.65 33.70 40.21
N ALA A 481 28.30 32.56 40.83
CA ALA A 481 27.96 32.30 42.24
C ALA A 481 26.52 32.57 42.70
N ALA A 482 25.76 31.50 42.96
CA ALA A 482 25.67 30.82 44.26
C ALA A 482 24.90 29.49 44.12
#